data_AF-A0A091J9B4-F1
#
_entry.id   AF-A0A091J9B4-F1
#
_cell.length_a   1.000
_cell.length_b   1.000
_cell.length_c   1.000
_cell.angle_alpha   90.00
_cell.angle_beta   90.00
_cell.angle_gamma   90.00
#
_symmetry.space_group_name_H-M   'P 1'
#
loop_
_entity.id
_entity.type
_entity.pdbx_description
1 polymer ?
#
loop_
_entity_poly.entity_id
_entity_poly.type
_entity_poly.pdbx_seq_one_letter_code
_entity_poly.pdbx_strand_id
1 'polypeptide(L)'
;IRAGSRLLYRPISASVLSRPEVKTGEGNSTLNGAQNTVSRLALREFQTSAISRDIDTAAKFIGAGAATVGVAGSGAGIGTVFGSLIIGYARNPSLKQQLFSYAILGFALSEAMGLFCLMVAFLILFAM
;
A
#
# COMPACT_ATOMS: atom_id res chain seq x y z
N ILE A 1 10.93 -46.34 12.20
CA ILE A 1 9.87 -45.77 13.06
C ILE A 1 9.87 -44.26 12.74
N ARG A 2 8.91 -43.74 11.96
CA ARG A 2 7.50 -43.38 12.30
C ARG A 2 7.47 -42.20 13.31
N ALA A 3 6.81 -41.06 13.10
CA ALA A 3 5.85 -40.59 12.07
C ALA A 3 6.19 -39.11 11.65
N GLY A 4 5.55 -38.45 10.68
CA GLY A 4 4.43 -38.86 9.81
C GLY A 4 3.12 -38.09 10.04
N SER A 5 3.12 -36.77 9.84
CA SER A 5 2.01 -35.84 10.11
C SER A 5 1.35 -35.28 8.85
N ARG A 6 0.51 -36.06 8.17
CA ARG A 6 -0.41 -35.55 7.13
C ARG A 6 -1.76 -35.16 7.75
N LEU A 7 -1.97 -33.87 7.99
CA LEU A 7 -3.31 -33.29 8.19
C LEU A 7 -3.78 -32.77 6.82
N LEU A 8 -4.74 -33.39 6.13
CA LEU A 8 -6.17 -33.45 6.44
C LEU A 8 -6.83 -32.07 6.52
N TYR A 9 -7.10 -31.51 5.34
CA TYR A 9 -8.28 -30.65 5.15
C TYR A 9 -9.17 -31.26 4.06
N ARG A 10 -10.40 -31.62 4.42
CA ARG A 10 -11.45 -32.07 3.51
C ARG A 10 -12.63 -31.09 3.62
N PRO A 11 -13.09 -30.47 2.52
CA PRO A 11 -14.49 -30.09 2.42
C PRO A 11 -15.34 -31.36 2.17
N ILE A 12 -16.57 -31.34 2.68
CA ILE A 12 -17.63 -32.34 2.48
C ILE A 12 -18.90 -31.56 2.10
N SER A 13 -19.85 -32.22 1.42
CA SER A 13 -21.16 -31.67 0.99
C SER A 13 -21.09 -30.72 -0.23
N ALA A 14 -22.12 -30.60 -1.08
CA ALA A 14 -23.44 -31.27 -1.10
C ALA A 14 -23.87 -31.64 -2.53
N SER A 15 -24.86 -32.53 -2.67
CA SER A 15 -25.42 -32.98 -3.95
C SER A 15 -26.91 -32.62 -4.09
N VAL A 16 -27.25 -31.77 -5.06
CA VAL A 16 -28.63 -31.44 -5.50
C VAL A 16 -28.55 -31.19 -7.02
N LEU A 17 -28.93 -32.12 -7.90
CA LEU A 17 -30.29 -32.51 -8.31
C LEU A 17 -31.09 -31.39 -9.01
N SER A 18 -31.09 -31.38 -10.34
CA SER A 18 -32.22 -30.91 -11.19
C SER A 18 -32.11 -31.38 -12.64
N ARG A 19 -33.23 -31.84 -13.19
CA ARG A 19 -33.52 -32.24 -14.60
C ARG A 19 -35.07 -32.23 -14.72
N PRO A 20 -35.70 -32.18 -15.92
CA PRO A 20 -35.15 -32.14 -17.29
C PRO A 20 -35.61 -30.85 -18.03
N GLU A 21 -36.03 -30.70 -19.30
CA GLU A 21 -36.28 -31.58 -20.47
C GLU A 21 -36.35 -30.73 -21.79
N VAL A 22 -36.74 -31.33 -22.93
CA VAL A 22 -37.61 -30.82 -24.04
C VAL A 22 -37.36 -29.38 -24.62
N LYS A 23 -37.20 -29.16 -25.93
CA LYS A 23 -37.29 -30.02 -27.16
C LYS A 23 -36.66 -29.33 -28.39
N THR A 24 -36.47 -30.11 -29.48
CA THR A 24 -36.25 -29.67 -30.89
C THR A 24 -34.89 -29.04 -31.21
N GLY A 25 -34.19 -29.33 -32.33
CA GLY A 25 -34.40 -30.33 -33.39
C GLY A 25 -33.35 -30.22 -34.51
N GLU A 26 -33.29 -31.22 -35.41
CA GLU A 26 -32.48 -31.29 -36.65
C GLU A 26 -30.93 -31.43 -36.53
N GLY A 27 -30.27 -31.91 -37.61
CA GLY A 27 -28.83 -31.61 -37.88
C GLY A 27 -27.77 -32.72 -37.72
N ASN A 28 -27.92 -33.87 -38.39
CA ASN A 28 -26.94 -34.97 -38.61
C ASN A 28 -25.47 -34.81 -38.14
N SER A 29 -24.97 -35.83 -37.43
CA SER A 29 -23.57 -35.97 -37.03
C SER A 29 -22.63 -36.45 -38.13
N THR A 30 -21.54 -35.72 -38.40
CA THR A 30 -20.29 -36.26 -38.96
C THR A 30 -19.05 -35.69 -38.28
N LEU A 31 -18.45 -36.53 -37.44
CA LEU A 31 -17.02 -36.61 -37.08
C LEU A 31 -16.12 -35.42 -37.48
N ASN A 32 -15.66 -34.64 -36.50
CA ASN A 32 -14.30 -34.11 -36.56
C ASN A 32 -13.64 -33.99 -35.17
N GLY A 33 -12.33 -34.22 -35.12
CA GLY A 33 -11.65 -34.72 -33.91
C GLY A 33 -11.43 -33.69 -32.78
N ALA A 34 -11.81 -34.09 -31.56
CA ALA A 34 -10.91 -34.38 -30.43
C ALA A 34 -9.72 -33.44 -30.06
N GLN A 35 -9.57 -32.24 -30.62
CA GLN A 35 -8.32 -31.46 -30.53
C GLN A 35 -8.37 -30.16 -29.71
N ASN A 36 -9.54 -29.67 -29.29
CA ASN A 36 -9.66 -28.36 -28.61
C ASN A 36 -9.95 -28.38 -27.09
N THR A 37 -9.98 -29.55 -26.45
CA THR A 37 -10.16 -29.64 -24.98
C THR A 37 -8.85 -29.39 -24.22
N VAL A 38 -7.71 -29.80 -24.78
CA VAL A 38 -6.39 -29.68 -24.13
C VAL A 38 -5.91 -28.21 -24.14
N SER A 39 -6.11 -27.52 -25.27
CA SER A 39 -5.71 -26.12 -25.51
C SER A 39 -6.25 -25.15 -24.45
N ARG A 40 -7.41 -25.46 -23.86
CA ARG A 40 -8.12 -24.58 -22.90
C ARG A 40 -7.77 -24.82 -21.43
N LEU A 41 -6.90 -25.79 -21.13
CA LEU A 41 -6.43 -26.08 -19.77
C LEU A 41 -5.00 -25.59 -19.50
N ALA A 42 -4.18 -25.40 -20.53
CA ALA A 42 -2.82 -24.86 -20.42
C ALA A 42 -2.81 -23.34 -20.17
N LEU A 43 -3.79 -22.61 -20.72
CA LEU A 43 -4.06 -21.22 -20.32
C LEU A 43 -4.98 -21.17 -19.10
N ARG A 44 -4.49 -21.70 -17.97
CA ARG A 44 -4.79 -21.06 -16.68
C ARG A 44 -4.07 -19.73 -16.65
N GLU A 45 -4.71 -18.75 -17.29
CA GLU A 45 -4.44 -17.33 -17.14
C GLU A 45 -4.21 -17.05 -15.65
N PHE A 46 -2.96 -16.75 -15.27
CA PHE A 46 -2.64 -16.34 -13.90
C PHE A 46 -3.18 -14.92 -13.78
N GLN A 47 -4.46 -14.82 -13.41
CA GLN A 47 -5.29 -13.64 -13.53
C GLN A 47 -4.96 -12.62 -12.43
N THR A 48 -3.73 -12.10 -12.47
CA THR A 48 -3.11 -11.24 -11.46
C THR A 48 -3.72 -9.85 -11.35
N SER A 49 -4.77 -9.53 -12.11
CA SER A 49 -5.48 -8.24 -12.06
C SER A 49 -6.07 -7.91 -10.68
N ALA A 50 -6.20 -8.90 -9.78
CA ALA A 50 -6.36 -8.69 -8.34
C ALA A 50 -4.99 -8.48 -7.64
N ILE A 51 -4.12 -9.50 -7.65
CA ILE A 51 -2.84 -9.54 -6.92
C ILE A 51 -1.94 -8.30 -7.19
N SER A 52 -1.85 -7.83 -8.44
CA SER A 52 -1.06 -6.65 -8.78
C SER A 52 -1.58 -5.39 -8.09
N ARG A 53 -2.91 -5.20 -7.99
CA ARG A 53 -3.50 -4.05 -7.30
C ARG A 53 -3.29 -4.11 -5.79
N ASP A 54 -3.29 -5.31 -5.20
CA ASP A 54 -2.97 -5.49 -3.79
C ASP A 54 -1.49 -5.15 -3.52
N ILE A 55 -0.58 -5.52 -4.42
CA ILE A 55 0.84 -5.16 -4.37
C ILE A 55 1.04 -3.65 -4.51
N ASP A 56 0.40 -3.01 -5.50
CA ASP A 56 0.47 -1.55 -5.70
C ASP A 56 -0.02 -0.81 -4.44
N THR A 57 -1.12 -1.28 -3.84
CA THR A 57 -1.72 -0.70 -2.63
C THR A 57 -0.81 -0.89 -1.41
N ALA A 58 -0.21 -2.07 -1.23
CA ALA A 58 0.77 -2.31 -0.18
C ALA A 58 2.05 -1.47 -0.36
N ALA A 59 2.52 -1.30 -1.60
CA ALA A 59 3.65 -0.46 -1.94
C ALA A 59 3.40 1.03 -1.62
N LYS A 60 2.18 1.53 -1.86
CA LYS A 60 1.77 2.90 -1.47
C LYS A 60 1.83 3.10 0.05
N PHE A 61 1.30 2.18 0.84
CA PHE A 61 1.35 2.31 2.31
C PHE A 61 2.79 2.28 2.86
N ILE A 62 3.64 1.40 2.34
CA ILE A 62 5.07 1.34 2.74
C ILE A 62 5.81 2.59 2.26
N GLY A 63 5.58 3.04 1.02
CA GLY A 63 6.20 4.23 0.44
C GLY A 63 5.80 5.53 1.15
N ALA A 64 4.50 5.71 1.45
CA ALA A 64 4.01 6.84 2.23
C ALA A 64 4.59 6.82 3.66
N GLY A 65 4.59 5.66 4.33
CA GLY A 65 5.22 5.49 5.64
C GLY A 65 6.70 5.86 5.65
N ALA A 66 7.48 5.33 4.70
CA ALA A 66 8.89 5.67 4.54
C ALA A 66 9.11 7.17 4.22
N ALA A 67 8.23 7.80 3.43
CA ALA A 67 8.30 9.23 3.14
C ALA A 67 8.14 10.09 4.41
N THR A 68 7.27 9.72 5.36
CA THR A 68 7.06 10.49 6.61
C THR A 68 8.28 10.58 7.52
N VAL A 69 9.31 9.74 7.33
CA VAL A 69 10.53 9.77 8.17
C VAL A 69 11.24 11.14 8.10
N GLY A 70 11.08 11.89 7.00
CA GLY A 70 11.62 13.25 6.87
C GLY A 70 11.06 14.25 7.91
N VAL A 71 9.88 14.02 8.49
CA VAL A 71 9.30 14.88 9.53
C VAL A 71 10.16 14.90 10.80
N ALA A 72 10.89 13.80 11.09
CA ALA A 72 11.83 13.75 12.20
C ALA A 72 12.96 14.79 12.03
N GLY A 73 13.34 15.12 10.80
CA GLY A 73 14.27 16.20 10.48
C GLY A 73 13.73 17.58 10.86
N SER A 74 12.43 17.85 10.63
CA SER A 74 11.80 19.08 11.10
C SER A 74 11.75 19.12 12.64
N GLY A 75 11.32 18.04 13.29
CA GLY A 75 11.26 17.97 14.76
C GLY A 75 12.63 18.23 15.42
N ALA A 76 13.71 17.68 14.85
CA ALA A 76 15.07 17.97 15.27
C ALA A 76 15.46 19.44 15.00
N GLY A 77 15.17 19.96 13.81
CA GLY A 77 15.42 21.37 13.45
C GLY A 77 14.76 22.34 14.42
N ILE A 78 13.46 22.19 14.66
CA ILE A 78 12.66 22.96 15.63
C ILE A 78 13.30 22.92 17.03
N GLY A 79 13.71 21.73 17.49
CA GLY A 79 14.42 21.56 18.76
C GLY A 79 15.73 22.35 18.84
N THR A 80 16.54 22.33 17.78
CA THR A 80 17.80 23.11 17.73
C THR A 80 17.56 24.62 17.67
N VAL A 81 16.51 25.08 16.97
CA VAL A 81 16.13 26.50 16.89
C VAL A 81 15.69 27.03 18.25
N PHE A 82 14.76 26.35 18.93
CA PHE A 82 14.31 26.78 20.25
C PHE A 82 15.36 26.61 21.35
N GLY A 83 16.19 25.55 21.30
CA GLY A 83 17.35 25.41 22.19
C GLY A 83 18.34 26.56 22.03
N SER A 84 18.66 26.93 20.78
CA SER A 84 19.52 28.07 20.48
C SER A 84 18.92 29.42 20.90
N LEU A 85 17.59 29.58 20.75
CA LEU A 85 16.87 30.77 21.23
C LEU A 85 17.00 30.93 22.75
N ILE A 86 16.79 29.85 23.53
CA ILE A 86 16.88 29.90 25.00
C ILE A 86 18.30 30.29 25.44
N ILE A 87 19.33 29.67 24.84
CA ILE A 87 20.74 30.00 25.12
C ILE A 87 21.07 31.45 24.72
N GLY A 88 20.57 31.92 23.58
CA GLY A 88 20.75 33.30 23.13
C GLY A 88 20.07 34.33 24.03
N TYR A 89 18.83 34.07 24.44
CA TYR A 89 18.06 34.89 25.37
C TYR A 89 18.72 34.97 26.75
N ALA A 90 19.22 33.84 27.27
CA ALA A 90 19.93 33.79 28.55
C ALA A 90 21.25 34.59 28.54
N ARG A 91 21.87 34.79 27.36
CA ARG A 91 23.09 35.59 27.22
C ARG A 91 22.82 37.07 27.02
N ASN A 92 21.79 37.46 26.26
CA ASN A 92 21.45 38.85 25.95
C ASN A 92 19.93 39.10 25.90
N PRO A 93 19.24 39.24 27.05
CA PRO A 93 17.78 39.36 27.10
C PRO A 93 17.24 40.67 26.50
N SER A 94 18.08 41.69 26.31
CA SER A 94 17.75 42.94 25.63
C SER A 94 17.34 42.75 24.16
N LEU A 95 17.93 41.76 23.47
CA LEU A 95 17.69 41.49 22.05
C LEU A 95 16.48 40.57 21.80
N LYS A 96 15.67 40.27 22.84
CA LYS A 96 14.63 39.23 22.81
C LYS A 96 13.69 39.29 21.61
N GLN A 97 13.26 40.48 21.19
CA GLN A 97 12.26 40.64 20.14
C GLN A 97 12.82 40.24 18.76
N GLN A 98 14.06 40.61 18.49
CA GLN A 98 14.77 40.26 17.26
C GLN A 98 15.14 38.77 17.25
N LEU A 99 15.65 38.25 18.37
CA LEU A 99 15.98 36.82 18.52
C LEU A 99 14.75 35.92 18.37
N PHE A 100 13.62 36.31 18.97
CA PHE A 100 12.36 35.60 18.82
C PHE A 100 11.84 35.67 17.37
N SER A 101 11.93 36.83 16.71
CA SER A 101 11.53 36.95 15.30
C SER A 101 12.35 36.04 14.38
N TYR A 102 13.68 35.95 14.58
CA TYR A 102 14.52 35.01 13.84
C TYR A 102 14.24 33.54 14.19
N ALA A 103 13.92 33.21 15.45
CA ALA A 103 13.55 31.87 15.85
C ALA A 103 12.19 31.43 15.26
N ILE A 104 11.20 32.32 15.19
CA ILE A 104 9.92 32.04 14.53
C ILE A 104 10.10 31.88 13.00
N LEU A 105 11.00 32.65 12.38
CA LEU A 105 11.36 32.46 10.97
C LEU A 105 12.07 31.10 10.74
N GLY A 106 13.00 30.71 11.61
CA GLY A 106 13.65 29.39 11.56
C GLY A 106 12.69 28.23 11.80
N PHE A 107 11.76 28.39 12.75
CA PHE A 107 10.65 27.45 13.00
C PHE A 107 9.77 27.29 11.76
N ALA A 108 9.31 28.40 11.15
CA ALA A 108 8.46 28.36 9.97
C ALA A 108 9.15 27.71 8.75
N LEU A 109 10.46 27.91 8.58
CA LEU A 109 11.24 27.23 7.53
C LEU A 109 11.42 25.73 7.81
N SER A 110 11.62 25.35 9.07
CA SER A 110 11.69 23.92 9.47
C SER A 110 10.34 23.23 9.22
N GLU A 111 9.24 23.84 9.66
CA GLU A 111 7.89 23.32 9.44
C GLU A 111 7.51 23.28 7.96
N ALA A 112 7.93 24.24 7.15
CA ALA A 112 7.72 24.18 5.70
C ALA A 112 8.35 22.92 5.08
N MET A 113 9.54 22.51 5.54
CA MET A 113 10.18 21.26 5.10
C MET A 113 9.49 20.00 5.66
N GLY A 114 9.00 20.05 6.91
CA GLY A 114 8.20 18.97 7.51
C GLY A 114 6.85 18.76 6.79
N LEU A 115 6.14 19.85 6.49
CA LEU A 115 4.89 19.83 5.75
C LEU A 115 5.08 19.45 4.28
N PHE A 116 6.20 19.84 3.65
CA PHE A 116 6.57 19.36 2.31
C PHE A 116 6.79 17.83 2.29
N CYS A 117 7.45 17.29 3.32
CA CYS A 117 7.60 15.84 3.50
C CYS A 117 6.23 15.14 3.67
N LEU A 118 5.31 15.69 4.48
CA LEU A 118 3.95 15.15 4.61
C LEU A 118 3.12 15.30 3.32
N MET A 119 3.29 16.38 2.56
CA MET A 119 2.63 16.58 1.26
C MET A 119 3.00 15.45 0.29
N VAL A 120 4.29 15.10 0.19
CA VAL A 120 4.75 13.96 -0.63
C VAL A 120 4.17 12.63 -0.12
N ALA A 121 4.17 12.41 1.20
CA ALA A 121 3.59 11.20 1.78
C ALA A 121 2.08 11.04 1.47
N PHE A 122 1.30 12.13 1.56
CA PHE A 122 -0.12 12.13 1.18
C PHE A 122 -0.34 12.00 -0.33
N LEU A 123 0.56 12.50 -1.17
CA LEU A 123 0.50 12.32 -2.63
C LEU A 123 0.67 10.83 -2.99
N ILE A 124 1.61 10.12 -2.34
CA ILE A 124 1.81 8.67 -2.49
C ILE A 124 0.59 7.86 -1.98
N LEU A 125 -0.09 8.34 -0.93
CA LEU A 125 -1.21 7.63 -0.30
C LEU A 125 -2.55 7.83 -1.05
N PHE A 126 -2.80 9.03 -1.60
CA PHE A 126 -4.12 9.43 -2.11
C PHE A 126 -4.18 9.88 -3.57
N ALA A 127 -3.04 10.13 -4.25
CA ALA A 127 -3.02 10.72 -5.60
C ALA A 127 -2.23 9.90 -6.65
N MET A 128 -1.21 9.13 -6.24
CA MET A 128 -0.66 8.02 -7.04
C MET A 128 -1.49 6.75 -6.83
#